data_AF-S0APQ0-F1
#
_entry.id   AF-S0APQ0-F1
#
_cell.length_a   1.000
_cell.length_b   1.000
_cell.length_c   1.000
_cell.angle_alpha   90.00
_cell.angle_beta   90.00
_cell.angle_gamma   90.00
#
_symmetry.space_group_name_H-M   'P 1'
#
loop_
_entity.id
_entity.type
_entity.pdbx_description
1 polymer ?
#
loop_
_entity_poly.entity_id
_entity_poly.type
_entity_poly.pdbx_seq_one_letter_code
_entity_poly.pdbx_strand_id
1 'polypeptide(L)' 'MKNSGNTAYIIDSKRTPIGKRNGSLKDVHPVDLLGNLTRDTLAINKIDPH' A
#
# COMPACT_ATOMS: atom_id res chain seq x y z
N MET A 1 -6.14 24.63 22.43
CA MET A 1 -5.35 23.37 22.53
C MET A 1 -4.27 23.41 21.47
N LYS A 2 -3.00 23.59 21.84
CA LYS A 2 -1.87 23.49 20.90
C LYS A 2 -1.59 22.00 20.67
N ASN A 3 -1.91 21.46 19.49
CA ASN A 3 -1.34 20.18 19.08
C ASN A 3 0.12 20.42 18.73
N SER A 4 1.02 20.06 19.65
CA SER A 4 2.43 19.86 19.34
C SER A 4 2.52 18.95 18.11
N GLY A 5 3.29 19.32 17.08
CA GLY A 5 3.28 18.77 15.72
C GLY A 5 3.73 17.31 15.55
N ASN A 6 3.35 16.42 16.46
CA ASN A 6 3.66 14.99 16.49
C ASN A 6 2.40 14.12 16.43
N THR A 7 1.31 14.62 15.85
CA THR A 7 0.10 13.85 15.61
C THR A 7 0.24 13.08 14.30
N ALA A 8 0.20 11.74 14.38
CA ALA A 8 0.19 10.85 13.24
C ALA A 8 -1.25 10.47 12.85
N TYR A 9 -1.50 10.37 11.55
CA TYR A 9 -2.80 10.02 11.00
C TYR A 9 -2.64 8.89 9.97
N ILE A 10 -3.63 7.98 9.92
CA ILE A 10 -3.78 7.02 8.82
C ILE A 10 -4.68 7.68 7.78
N ILE A 11 -4.15 7.87 6.57
CA ILE A 11 -4.85 8.59 5.49
C ILE A 11 -5.55 7.65 4.50
N ASP A 12 -5.02 6.44 4.31
CA ASP A 12 -5.57 5.43 3.40
C ASP A 12 -5.08 4.04 3.80
N SER A 13 -5.79 2.99 3.35
CA SER A 13 -5.39 1.60 3.52
C SER A 13 -5.82 0.78 2.30
N LYS A 14 -4.88 0.02 1.73
CA LYS A 14 -5.15 -0.93 0.65
C LYS A 14 -4.45 -2.25 0.87
N ARG A 15 -4.91 -3.27 0.16
CA ARG A 15 -4.33 -4.61 0.15
C ARG A 15 -4.41 -5.22 -1.24
N THR A 16 -3.57 -6.22 -1.48
CA THR A 16 -3.73 -7.09 -2.64
C THR A 16 -4.98 -7.97 -2.48
N PRO A 17 -5.50 -8.54 -3.59
CA PRO A 17 -6.34 -9.72 -3.52
C PRO A 17 -5.64 -10.85 -2.75
N ILE A 18 -6.41 -11.73 -2.12
CA ILE A 18 -5.87 -12.91 -1.44
C ILE A 18 -5.92 -14.09 -2.41
N GLY A 19 -4.73 -14.61 -2.75
CA GLY A 19 -4.59 -15.79 -3.59
C GLY A 19 -4.77 -17.08 -2.80
N LYS A 20 -5.48 -18.06 -3.37
CA LYS A 20 -5.44 -19.44 -2.85
C LYS A 20 -4.07 -20.06 -3.13
N ARG A 21 -3.67 -21.06 -2.33
CA ARG A 21 -2.48 -21.87 -2.63
C ARG A 21 -2.59 -22.46 -4.04
N ASN A 22 -1.55 -22.30 -4.85
CA ASN A 22 -1.53 -22.68 -6.27
C ASN A 22 -2.64 -22.00 -7.12
N GLY A 23 -3.15 -20.85 -6.68
CA GLY A 23 -4.20 -20.08 -7.36
C GLY A 23 -3.67 -18.93 -8.21
N SER A 24 -4.47 -17.86 -8.33
CA SER A 24 -4.25 -16.73 -9.24
C SER A 24 -2.96 -15.93 -9.02
N LEU A 25 -2.40 -15.94 -7.81
CA LEU A 25 -1.18 -15.21 -7.46
C LEU A 25 0.05 -16.13 -7.34
N LYS A 26 -0.05 -17.41 -7.71
CA LYS A 26 1.03 -18.40 -7.47
C LYS A 26 2.33 -18.07 -8.20
N ASP A 27 2.24 -17.41 -9.36
CA ASP A 27 3.38 -17.07 -10.22
C ASP A 27 3.81 -15.60 -10.05
N VAL A 28 3.15 -14.84 -9.18
CA VAL A 28 3.50 -13.44 -8.92
C VAL A 28 4.59 -13.41 -7.86
N HIS A 29 5.71 -12.75 -8.16
CA HIS A 29 6.78 -12.61 -7.18
C HIS A 29 6.30 -11.74 -6.00
N PRO A 30 6.63 -12.08 -4.73
CA PRO A 30 6.16 -11.32 -3.57
C PRO A 30 6.52 -9.83 -3.60
N VAL A 31 7.67 -9.49 -4.21
CA VAL A 31 8.07 -8.08 -4.38
C VAL A 31 7.11 -7.29 -5.24
N ASP A 32 6.52 -7.92 -6.26
CA ASP A 32 5.61 -7.27 -7.19
C ASP A 32 4.24 -7.04 -6.55
N LEU A 33 3.84 -7.94 -5.63
CA LEU A 33 2.63 -7.75 -4.82
C LEU A 33 2.74 -6.49 -3.96
N LEU A 34 3.89 -6.28 -3.31
CA LEU A 34 4.14 -5.09 -2.50
C LEU A 34 4.34 -3.85 -3.37
N GLY A 35 5.21 -3.93 -4.38
CA GLY A 35 5.60 -2.80 -5.22
C GLY A 35 4.41 -2.18 -5.95
N ASN A 36 3.56 -3.01 -6.56
CA ASN A 36 2.35 -2.53 -7.24
C ASN A 36 1.36 -1.90 -6.25
N LEU A 37 1.14 -2.52 -5.09
CA LEU A 37 0.25 -1.99 -4.06
C LEU A 37 0.71 -0.62 -3.55
N THR A 38 1.98 -0.49 -3.18
CA THR A 38 2.55 0.75 -2.66
C THR A 38 2.48 1.86 -3.72
N ARG A 39 2.86 1.55 -4.96
CA ARG A 39 2.78 2.51 -6.07
C ARG A 39 1.37 3.04 -6.28
N ASP A 40 0.38 2.15 -6.30
CA ASP A 40 -1.02 2.54 -6.52
C ASP A 40 -1.57 3.36 -5.36
N THR A 41 -1.24 3.00 -4.11
CA THR A 41 -1.64 3.78 -2.93
C THR A 41 -1.06 5.19 -2.96
N LEU A 42 0.23 5.35 -3.28
CA LEU A 42 0.85 6.68 -3.36
C LEU A 42 0.24 7.52 -4.49
N ALA A 43 0.01 6.92 -5.66
CA ALA A 43 -0.57 7.61 -6.82
C ALA A 43 -1.97 8.16 -6.53
N ILE A 44 -2.85 7.36 -5.90
CA ILE A 44 -4.23 7.77 -5.57
C ILE A 44 -4.24 8.90 -4.54
N ASN A 45 -3.33 8.84 -3.58
CA ASN A 45 -3.19 9.88 -2.55
C ASN A 45 -2.35 11.07 -3.02
N LYS A 46 -1.86 11.06 -4.27
CA LYS A 46 -1.03 12.12 -4.88
C LYS A 46 0.22 12.44 -4.05
N ILE A 47 0.85 11.41 -3.50
CA ILE A 47 2.08 11.53 -2.71
C ILE A 47 3.28 11.30 -3.62
N ASP A 48 4.25 12.22 -3.60
CA ASP A 48 5.53 12.06 -4.29
C ASP A 48 6.41 11.04 -3.54
N PRO A 49 6.88 9.97 -4.20
CA PRO A 49 7.81 9.01 -3.61
C PRO A 49 9.28 9.47 -3.56
N HIS A 50 9.63 10.61 -4.17
CA HIS A 50 10.99 11.17 -4.20
C HIS A 50 11.17 12.34 -3.23
#